data_AF-A0A8T3R8N4-F1
#
_entry.id   AF-A0A8T3R8N4-F1
#
_cell.length_a   1.000
_cell.length_b   1.000
_cell.length_c   1.000
_cell.angle_alpha   90.00
_cell.angle_beta   90.00
_cell.angle_gamma   90.00
#
_symmetry.space_group_name_H-M   'P 1'
#
loop_
_entity.id
_entity.type
_entity.pdbx_description
1 polymer ?
#
loop_
_entity_poly.entity_id
_entity_poly.type
_entity_poly.pdbx_seq_one_letter_code
_entity_poly.pdbx_strand_id
1 'polypeptide(L)'
;MPGERISFSRAKPTPPEGMQPVDVPATPLVGGPASAEPAMPGTGALGMTGGAGHDGGSSCTSAQLRRFIKSRPYVPMHELRRRFELNGGADDVTAVQTPGGLVYLGLPGRESRFIADLVRQGDVGLELCHDPRVPMVMGVFAIRPLTRQ
;
A
#
# COMPACT_ATOMS: atom_id res chain seq x y z
N MET A 1 8.31 36.78 -35.36
CA MET A 1 8.91 35.45 -35.08
C MET A 1 7.78 34.50 -34.68
N PRO A 2 7.23 33.70 -35.60
CA PRO A 2 6.13 32.77 -35.30
C PRO A 2 6.65 31.53 -34.55
N GLY A 3 5.93 31.15 -33.49
CA GLY A 3 6.24 30.05 -32.60
C GLY A 3 5.92 28.68 -33.19
N GLU A 4 6.91 27.80 -33.16
CA GLU A 4 6.83 26.41 -33.60
C GLU A 4 6.18 25.54 -32.50
N ARG A 5 4.98 25.01 -32.78
CA ARG A 5 4.30 24.03 -31.91
C ARG A 5 4.80 22.64 -32.27
N ILE A 6 5.64 22.06 -31.40
CA ILE A 6 6.07 20.67 -31.52
C ILE A 6 4.89 19.74 -31.16
N SER A 7 4.43 18.99 -32.15
CA SER A 7 3.36 17.99 -32.03
C SER A 7 3.96 16.64 -31.68
N PHE A 8 3.65 16.10 -30.50
CA PHE A 8 4.07 14.76 -30.09
C PHE A 8 2.98 13.74 -30.48
N SER A 9 3.23 13.01 -31.57
CA SER A 9 2.39 11.90 -32.00
C SER A 9 2.65 10.67 -31.13
N ARG A 10 1.64 10.24 -30.39
CA ARG A 10 1.69 9.08 -29.49
C ARG A 10 1.52 7.81 -30.31
N ALA A 11 2.62 7.10 -30.57
CA ALA A 11 2.58 5.76 -31.15
C ALA A 11 1.88 4.79 -30.17
N LYS A 12 0.94 3.99 -30.71
CA LYS A 12 0.15 3.00 -29.96
C LYS A 12 1.01 1.73 -29.79
N PRO A 13 1.26 1.23 -28.56
CA PRO A 13 2.03 0.01 -28.38
C PRO A 13 1.22 -1.20 -28.88
N THR A 14 1.81 -1.96 -29.80
CA THR A 14 1.32 -3.27 -30.25
C THR A 14 1.53 -4.31 -29.14
N PRO A 15 0.53 -5.16 -28.85
CA PRO A 15 0.69 -6.23 -27.86
C PRO A 15 1.61 -7.33 -28.39
N PRO A 16 2.43 -7.97 -27.53
CA PRO A 16 3.19 -9.15 -27.94
C PRO A 16 2.26 -10.34 -28.18
N GLU A 17 2.35 -10.87 -29.39
CA GLU A 17 1.68 -12.07 -29.88
C GLU A 17 2.41 -13.31 -29.34
N GLY A 18 1.67 -14.25 -28.75
CA GLY A 18 2.17 -15.61 -28.47
C GLY A 18 2.36 -15.97 -27.00
N MET A 19 1.25 -16.14 -26.26
CA MET A 19 1.23 -17.02 -25.08
C MET A 19 0.12 -18.04 -25.29
N GLN A 20 0.50 -19.25 -25.69
CA GLN A 20 -0.41 -20.39 -25.81
C GLN A 20 -0.96 -20.76 -24.42
N PRO A 21 -2.25 -21.12 -24.28
CA PRO A 21 -2.79 -21.60 -23.01
C PRO A 21 -2.16 -22.94 -22.64
N VAL A 22 -1.61 -23.03 -21.43
CA VAL A 22 -1.17 -24.30 -20.85
C VAL A 22 -2.39 -25.03 -20.28
N ASP A 23 -2.66 -26.22 -20.81
CA ASP A 23 -3.66 -27.16 -20.31
C ASP A 23 -3.31 -27.56 -18.86
N VAL A 24 -4.21 -27.24 -17.93
CA VAL A 24 -4.11 -27.70 -16.53
C VAL A 24 -4.95 -28.96 -16.40
N PRO A 25 -4.39 -30.14 -16.07
CA PRO A 25 -5.19 -31.33 -15.86
C PRO A 25 -6.05 -31.19 -14.59
N ALA A 26 -7.36 -31.41 -14.74
CA ALA A 26 -8.34 -31.41 -13.69
C ALA A 26 -8.13 -32.57 -12.71
N THR A 27 -7.87 -32.27 -11.44
CA THR A 27 -7.87 -33.25 -10.35
C THR A 27 -9.32 -33.55 -9.94
N PRO A 28 -9.74 -34.82 -9.81
CA PRO A 28 -11.11 -35.15 -9.47
C PRO A 28 -11.43 -34.88 -7.99
N LEU A 29 -12.58 -34.23 -7.77
CA LEU A 29 -13.27 -34.10 -6.49
C LEU A 29 -13.81 -35.48 -6.05
N VAL A 30 -13.32 -36.00 -4.93
CA VAL A 30 -13.98 -37.09 -4.19
C VAL A 30 -14.81 -36.48 -3.06
N GLY A 31 -16.09 -36.85 -3.00
CA GLY A 31 -17.06 -36.33 -2.05
C GLY A 31 -17.34 -37.26 -0.87
N GLY A 32 -17.67 -36.63 0.26
CA GLY A 32 -18.66 -37.05 1.26
C GLY A 32 -18.14 -37.67 2.57
N PRO A 33 -18.96 -37.75 3.67
CA PRO A 33 -20.27 -37.14 3.93
C PRO A 33 -20.37 -36.41 5.31
N ALA A 34 -21.60 -36.01 5.66
CA ALA A 34 -22.03 -35.01 6.63
C ALA A 34 -22.19 -35.43 8.12
N SER A 35 -22.47 -34.41 8.94
CA SER A 35 -23.20 -34.37 10.23
C SER A 35 -22.48 -34.69 11.56
N ALA A 36 -22.34 -33.66 12.41
CA ALA A 36 -23.15 -33.46 13.63
C ALA A 36 -22.48 -32.45 14.61
N GLU A 37 -23.23 -31.41 15.02
CA GLU A 37 -22.96 -30.64 16.25
C GLU A 37 -23.23 -31.49 17.51
N PRO A 38 -22.65 -31.15 18.68
CA PRO A 38 -23.43 -30.38 19.66
C PRO A 38 -22.64 -29.34 20.50
N ALA A 39 -23.30 -28.19 20.70
CA ALA A 39 -23.49 -27.38 21.92
C ALA A 39 -22.37 -27.13 22.97
N MET A 40 -22.18 -25.82 23.21
CA MET A 40 -21.50 -25.05 24.27
C MET A 40 -21.93 -25.39 25.74
N PRO A 41 -21.18 -25.00 26.82
CA PRO A 41 -21.19 -23.62 27.36
C PRO A 41 -19.88 -23.12 28.00
N GLY A 42 -19.66 -21.80 28.05
CA GLY A 42 -18.57 -21.21 28.85
C GLY A 42 -18.28 -19.73 28.68
N THR A 43 -19.27 -18.89 28.96
CA THR A 43 -19.21 -17.53 29.53
C THR A 43 -17.86 -16.78 29.58
N GLY A 44 -17.78 -15.67 28.85
CA GLY A 44 -16.73 -14.65 29.01
C GLY A 44 -17.06 -13.39 28.22
N ALA A 45 -17.87 -12.52 28.82
CA ALA A 45 -18.27 -11.22 28.28
C ALA A 45 -17.07 -10.27 28.09
N LEU A 46 -17.09 -9.50 27.00
CA LEU A 46 -16.91 -8.03 26.94
C LEU A 46 -16.45 -7.59 25.54
N GLY A 47 -17.21 -6.69 24.91
CA GLY A 47 -16.73 -5.89 23.79
C GLY A 47 -17.68 -5.77 22.59
N MET A 48 -18.90 -5.28 22.81
CA MET A 48 -19.69 -4.68 21.72
C MET A 48 -19.05 -3.34 21.33
N THR A 49 -18.35 -3.27 20.20
CA THR A 49 -18.14 -2.02 19.46
C THR A 49 -18.17 -2.25 17.95
N GLY A 50 -19.32 -1.91 17.35
CA GLY A 50 -19.38 -1.24 16.05
C GLY A 50 -18.98 -2.05 14.81
N GLY A 51 -19.87 -2.92 14.35
CA GLY A 51 -19.97 -3.23 12.93
C GLY A 51 -20.49 -2.00 12.18
N ALA A 52 -19.59 -1.20 11.62
CA ALA A 52 -19.92 -0.20 10.63
C ALA A 52 -19.68 -0.81 9.24
N GLY A 53 -20.78 -1.05 8.51
CA GLY A 53 -20.71 -1.33 7.08
C GLY A 53 -19.92 -0.21 6.38
N HIS A 54 -18.88 -0.58 5.65
CA HIS A 54 -18.06 0.35 4.86
C HIS A 54 -18.47 0.29 3.39
N ASP A 55 -19.66 0.81 3.08
CA ASP A 55 -19.96 1.31 1.74
C ASP A 55 -19.61 2.81 1.72
N GLY A 56 -18.35 3.14 1.43
CA GLY A 56 -17.88 4.53 1.27
C GLY A 56 -16.49 4.83 1.81
N GLY A 57 -15.43 4.44 1.09
CA GLY A 57 -14.09 5.04 1.16
C GLY A 57 -13.37 5.01 2.51
N SER A 58 -12.76 3.86 2.85
CA SER A 58 -11.82 3.76 3.98
C SER A 58 -10.59 4.65 3.74
N SER A 59 -10.56 5.86 4.30
CA SER A 59 -9.39 6.75 4.24
C SER A 59 -8.67 6.71 5.58
N CYS A 60 -7.45 6.17 5.62
CA CYS A 60 -6.69 6.12 6.88
C CYS A 60 -6.25 7.53 7.33
N THR A 61 -5.99 7.68 8.63
CA THR A 61 -5.45 8.92 9.21
C THR A 61 -3.92 8.84 9.36
N SER A 62 -3.25 10.00 9.40
CA SER A 62 -1.81 10.08 9.65
C SER A 62 -1.40 9.43 10.98
N ALA A 63 -2.22 9.55 12.02
CA ALA A 63 -1.99 8.91 13.32
C ALA A 63 -2.07 7.38 13.24
N GLN A 64 -3.00 6.84 12.45
CA GLN A 64 -3.11 5.39 12.21
C GLN A 64 -1.89 4.87 11.44
N LEU A 65 -1.46 5.57 10.39
CA LEU A 65 -0.22 5.26 9.66
C LEU A 65 0.98 5.26 10.59
N ARG A 66 1.18 6.34 11.36
CA ARG A 66 2.28 6.46 12.32
C ARG A 66 2.29 5.30 13.32
N ARG A 67 1.14 4.99 13.92
CA ARG A 67 1.03 3.88 14.89
C ARG A 67 1.39 2.53 14.26
N PHE A 68 0.95 2.28 13.03
CA PHE A 68 1.23 1.04 12.32
C PHE A 68 2.71 0.91 11.93
N ILE A 69 3.34 1.99 11.46
CA ILE A 69 4.76 2.00 11.12
C ILE A 69 5.61 1.80 12.39
N LYS A 70 5.24 2.45 13.50
CA LYS A 70 5.97 2.34 14.77
C LYS A 70 5.88 0.96 15.45
N SER A 71 4.90 0.13 15.10
CA SER A 71 4.78 -1.22 15.65
C SER A 71 5.61 -2.27 14.92
N ARG A 72 6.22 -1.92 13.78
CA ARG A 72 6.99 -2.82 12.92
C ARG A 72 8.42 -2.33 12.75
N PRO A 73 9.40 -3.23 12.53
CA PRO A 73 10.76 -2.83 12.20
C PRO A 73 10.85 -2.16 10.82
N TYR A 74 10.05 -2.62 9.87
CA TYR A 74 9.99 -2.14 8.50
C TYR A 74 8.60 -2.42 7.91
N VAL A 75 8.11 -1.54 7.05
CA VAL A 75 6.83 -1.68 6.35
C VAL A 75 7.00 -1.33 4.88
N PRO A 76 6.86 -2.28 3.95
CA PRO A 76 6.89 -1.99 2.52
C PRO A 76 5.62 -1.27 2.06
N MET A 77 5.71 -0.51 0.95
CA MET A 77 4.57 0.28 0.44
C MET A 77 3.31 -0.55 0.19
N HIS A 78 3.45 -1.76 -0.37
CA HIS A 78 2.31 -2.63 -0.67
C HIS A 78 1.55 -3.09 0.59
N GLU A 79 2.23 -3.17 1.73
CA GLU A 79 1.56 -3.51 2.99
C GLU A 79 0.67 -2.37 3.50
N LEU A 80 1.10 -1.11 3.37
CA LEU A 80 0.28 0.05 3.76
C LEU A 80 -1.01 0.08 2.93
N ARG A 81 -0.89 -0.15 1.62
CA ARG A 81 -2.04 -0.17 0.71
C ARG A 81 -3.06 -1.23 1.08
N ARG A 82 -2.58 -2.47 1.28
CA ARG A 82 -3.45 -3.60 1.65
C ARG A 82 -4.07 -3.40 3.03
N ARG A 83 -3.33 -2.86 4.00
CA ARG A 83 -3.78 -2.74 5.39
C ARG A 83 -4.84 -1.67 5.60
N PHE A 84 -4.75 -0.60 4.82
CA PHE A 84 -5.64 0.56 4.95
C PHE A 84 -6.64 0.68 3.80
N GLU A 85 -6.68 -0.30 2.88
CA GLU A 85 -7.59 -0.34 1.73
C GLU A 85 -7.59 1.00 0.96
N LEU A 86 -6.38 1.51 0.70
CA LEU A 86 -6.21 2.86 0.18
C LEU A 86 -6.88 3.00 -1.19
N ASN A 87 -7.80 3.96 -1.30
CA ASN A 87 -8.53 4.26 -2.53
C ASN A 87 -7.57 4.79 -3.59
N GLY A 88 -7.17 3.94 -4.53
CA GLY A 88 -6.25 4.27 -5.63
C GLY A 88 -5.88 3.04 -6.46
N GLY A 89 -5.51 3.26 -7.72
CA GLY A 89 -5.09 2.21 -8.65
C GLY A 89 -3.78 1.57 -8.23
N ALA A 90 -3.58 0.27 -8.51
CA ALA A 90 -2.36 -0.50 -8.17
C ALA A 90 -1.05 0.21 -8.55
N ASP A 91 -1.10 1.06 -9.57
CA ASP A 91 0.05 1.78 -10.13
C ASP A 91 0.09 3.28 -9.76
N ASP A 92 -0.72 3.72 -8.79
CA ASP A 92 -0.70 5.11 -8.34
C ASP A 92 0.65 5.46 -7.72
N VAL A 93 1.32 6.43 -8.32
CA VAL A 93 2.58 6.99 -7.85
C VAL A 93 2.44 8.49 -7.66
N THR A 94 2.77 8.96 -6.47
CA THR A 94 2.76 10.38 -6.12
C THR A 94 4.18 10.85 -5.81
N ALA A 95 4.60 11.95 -6.44
CA ALA A 95 5.83 12.65 -6.08
C ALA A 95 5.59 13.55 -4.85
N VAL A 96 6.46 13.46 -3.85
CA VAL A 96 6.40 14.29 -2.64
C VAL A 96 7.75 14.89 -2.29
N GLN A 97 7.73 16.13 -1.79
CA GLN A 97 8.93 16.80 -1.30
C GLN A 97 9.21 16.38 0.14
N THR A 98 10.43 15.94 0.41
CA THR A 98 10.93 15.61 1.75
C THR A 98 12.20 16.42 2.05
N PRO A 99 12.68 16.44 3.31
CA PRO A 99 13.98 17.04 3.64
C PRO A 99 15.16 16.42 2.86
N GLY A 100 15.04 15.15 2.45
CA GLY A 100 16.04 14.45 1.64
C GLY A 100 15.91 14.66 0.13
N GLY A 101 14.93 15.45 -0.33
CA GLY A 101 14.66 15.70 -1.74
C GLY A 101 13.30 15.21 -2.21
N LEU A 102 13.08 15.29 -3.53
CA LEU A 102 11.87 14.80 -4.17
C LEU A 102 11.92 13.27 -4.26
N VAL A 103 10.88 12.60 -3.77
CA VAL A 103 10.78 11.13 -3.79
C VAL A 103 9.42 10.69 -4.34
N TYR A 104 9.35 9.46 -4.85
CA TYR A 104 8.15 8.89 -5.45
C TYR A 104 7.58 7.77 -4.58
N LEU A 105 6.33 7.93 -4.14
CA LEU A 105 5.61 6.96 -3.29
C LEU A 105 4.56 6.24 -4.13
N GLY A 106 4.51 4.91 -4.05
CA GLY A 106 3.46 4.08 -4.65
C GLY A 106 2.12 4.14 -3.89
N LEU A 107 1.73 5.32 -3.43
CA LEU A 107 0.52 5.58 -2.65
C LEU A 107 -0.30 6.71 -3.30
N PRO A 108 -1.61 6.78 -3.02
CA PRO A 108 -2.44 7.90 -3.46
C PRO A 108 -1.95 9.23 -2.88
N GLY A 109 -2.35 10.34 -3.50
CA GLY A 109 -1.79 11.66 -3.20
C GLY A 109 -2.01 12.12 -1.76
N ARG A 110 -3.13 11.76 -1.13
CA ARG A 110 -3.45 12.14 0.24
C ARG A 110 -2.54 11.44 1.24
N GLU A 111 -2.42 10.13 1.15
CA GLU A 111 -1.62 9.31 2.05
C GLU A 111 -0.13 9.57 1.87
N SER A 112 0.29 9.85 0.63
CA SER A 112 1.66 10.28 0.33
C SER A 112 2.06 11.55 1.08
N ARG A 113 1.12 12.49 1.25
CA ARG A 113 1.36 13.71 2.05
C ARG A 113 1.51 13.39 3.53
N PHE A 114 0.74 12.47 4.07
CA PHE A 114 0.90 12.04 5.46
C PHE A 114 2.27 11.41 5.72
N ILE A 115 2.76 10.58 4.80
CA ILE A 115 4.11 10.03 4.90
C ILE A 115 5.14 11.16 4.87
N ALA A 116 5.02 12.12 3.94
CA ALA A 116 5.93 13.26 3.87
C ALA A 116 5.92 14.12 5.16
N ASP A 117 4.76 14.32 5.77
CA ASP A 117 4.62 15.00 7.06
C ASP A 117 5.36 14.27 8.18
N LEU A 118 5.18 12.95 8.27
CA LEU A 118 5.84 12.11 9.29
C LEU A 118 7.36 12.08 9.12
N VAL A 119 7.84 12.07 7.87
CA VAL A 119 9.28 12.16 7.56
C VAL A 119 9.84 13.51 7.98
N ARG A 120 9.13 14.61 7.69
CA ARG A 120 9.56 15.96 8.09
C ARG A 120 9.61 16.12 9.61
N GLN A 121 8.69 15.47 10.32
CA GLN A 121 8.65 15.43 11.79
C GLN A 121 9.77 14.55 12.39
N GLY A 122 10.48 13.77 11.58
CA GLY A 122 11.52 12.84 12.04
C GLY A 122 10.95 11.61 12.75
N ASP A 123 9.67 11.30 12.57
CA ASP A 123 9.02 10.13 13.16
C ASP A 123 9.24 8.84 12.35
N VAL A 124 9.41 9.00 11.04
CA VAL A 124 9.48 7.91 10.07
C VAL A 124 10.62 8.17 9.09
N GLY A 125 11.38 7.13 8.79
CA GLY A 125 12.40 7.11 7.75
C GLY A 125 11.87 6.44 6.48
N LEU A 126 12.49 6.77 5.35
CA LEU A 126 12.18 6.20 4.05
C LEU A 126 13.30 5.25 3.62
N GLU A 127 12.92 4.10 3.09
CA GLU A 127 13.83 3.21 2.36
C GLU A 127 13.68 3.51 0.86
N LEU A 128 14.77 3.95 0.24
CA LEU A 128 14.79 4.27 -1.19
C LEU A 128 15.32 3.10 -2.02
N CYS A 129 14.77 2.94 -3.21
CA CYS A 129 15.36 2.09 -4.23
C CYS A 129 16.75 2.65 -4.59
N HIS A 130 17.69 1.74 -4.82
CA HIS A 130 19.08 2.09 -5.14
C HIS A 130 19.30 2.34 -6.65
N ASP A 131 18.23 2.38 -7.46
CA ASP A 131 18.32 2.75 -8.87
C ASP A 131 18.66 4.24 -9.00
N PRO A 132 19.76 4.61 -9.70
CA PRO A 132 20.21 6.00 -9.81
C PRO A 132 19.27 6.91 -10.60
N ARG A 133 18.27 6.38 -11.31
CA ARG A 133 17.42 7.17 -12.21
C ARG A 133 16.22 7.81 -11.52
N VAL A 134 15.65 7.15 -10.51
CA VAL A 134 14.41 7.61 -9.85
C VAL A 134 14.44 7.24 -8.37
N PRO A 135 14.37 8.22 -7.44
CA PRO A 135 14.30 7.96 -6.00
C PRO A 135 12.90 7.45 -5.62
N MET A 136 12.67 6.16 -5.84
CA MET A 136 11.41 5.48 -5.52
C MET A 136 11.44 4.92 -4.09
N VAL A 137 10.36 5.10 -3.34
CA VAL A 137 10.27 4.61 -1.96
C VAL A 137 9.77 3.18 -1.95
N MET A 138 10.60 2.27 -1.43
CA MET A 138 10.29 0.85 -1.31
C MET A 138 9.50 0.55 -0.03
N GLY A 139 9.81 1.29 1.04
CA GLY A 139 9.20 1.10 2.35
C GLY A 139 9.51 2.21 3.32
N VAL A 140 8.99 2.05 4.52
CA VAL A 140 9.13 3.00 5.63
C VAL A 140 9.50 2.27 6.90
N PHE A 141 10.22 2.95 7.78
CA PHE A 141 10.61 2.42 9.09
C PHE A 141 10.47 3.49 10.16
N ALA A 142 10.31 3.06 11.41
CA ALA A 142 10.18 3.99 12.53
C ALA A 142 11.54 4.58 12.91
N ILE A 143 11.62 5.92 12.98
CA ILE A 143 12.77 6.58 13.60
C ILE A 143 12.53 6.62 15.11
N ARG A 144 13.48 6.08 15.87
CA ARG A 144 13.47 6.16 17.33
C ARG A 144 14.39 7.31 17.72
N PRO A 145 13.91 8.32 18.46
CA PRO A 145 14.78 9.40 18.91
C PRO A 145 15.88 8.81 19.80
N LEU A 146 17.13 9.07 19.42
CA LEU A 146 18.28 8.75 20.24
C LEU A 146 18.34 9.80 21.36
N THR A 147 17.96 9.43 22.58
CA THR A 147 18.20 10.27 23.76
C THR A 147 19.71 10.29 24.00
N ARG A 148 20.38 11.41 23.69
CA ARG A 148 21.70 11.68 24.26
C ARG A 148 21.50 11.95 25.75
N GLN A 149 21.96 11.03 26.59
CA GLN A 149 22.19 11.28 28.01
C GLN A 149 23.58 11.87 28.20
#